data_AF-A0A520M6X0-F1
#
_entry.id   AF-A0A520M6X0-F1
#
_cell.length_a   1.000
_cell.length_b   1.000
_cell.length_c   1.000
_cell.angle_alpha   90.00
_cell.angle_beta   90.00
_cell.angle_gamma   90.00
#
_symmetry.space_group_name_H-M   'P 1'
#
loop_
_entity.id
_entity.type
_entity.pdbx_description
1 polymer ?
#
loop_
_entity_poly.entity_id
_entity_poly.type
_entity_poly.pdbx_seq_one_letter_code
_entity_poly.pdbx_strand_id
1 'polypeptide(L)'
;MKSSLVQVPGRPSPLNIILKSFFASLMLAAVFLVTACSEDSSTPVTKSQDAAVSASSDLDSSNDAVSVSFDLVLRLDPGSSGLSNQSLGEDTRRTEGVQSDQLLDRVKESFSGDLDRIRERRFLRVLVSYGRTNFFFDAGMPRGFEYDLLMEYEKELNASVSALEDRIKLIFVPVPFDQLLDKLASGQGDVAAAGLTITPQRRLRVDFTKPYLKGVDEVIVGRKDAQILSSLEDLSGHTVVARKGSSYVAHLKALSQHLSSKGLAPINISLAEEKLSTEDILEMVDAGMIDLAIADKHLATIWSAMLKKIRIYPDLAVHEGGEIAWAIRQGNPQLLESLNQFVDKNRKGSLLGNILFTRYYKKNRWITNPLSAKDQERLRNMRNLFEVYGQKYGIDWLKLVAQAYQESRLDQSVVSTAGAVGVMQLLPSTAADKNVGIDDISSIENNIHAGAKYMAFLREHYFDDPQIDPAARMDFAWASYNAGPNRIRRLRSLAKERGFDPDRWFGNVEVMAAEKIGRETVDYVRNINKYFVAYKMYFNTQQL
;
A
#
# COMPACT_ATOMS: atom_id res chain seq x y z
N MET A 1 43.33 51.03 -42.99
CA MET A 1 42.04 51.55 -43.48
C MET A 1 40.92 50.95 -42.63
N LYS A 2 40.07 51.81 -42.07
CA LYS A 2 38.89 51.46 -41.27
C LYS A 2 37.84 50.79 -42.16
N SER A 3 37.16 49.75 -41.68
CA SER A 3 35.73 49.59 -41.95
C SER A 3 35.06 48.86 -40.78
N SER A 4 34.34 49.65 -39.99
CA SER A 4 33.38 49.25 -39.00
C SER A 4 32.19 48.57 -39.68
N LEU A 5 31.72 47.44 -39.15
CA LEU A 5 30.38 46.93 -39.43
C LEU A 5 29.63 46.74 -38.11
N VAL A 6 28.47 47.38 -38.11
CA VAL A 6 27.50 47.57 -37.03
C VAL A 6 26.86 46.23 -36.67
N GLN A 7 26.87 45.86 -35.39
CA GLN A 7 26.00 44.80 -34.87
C GLN A 7 24.62 45.37 -34.56
N VAL A 8 23.63 44.90 -35.32
CA VAL A 8 22.21 45.00 -35.01
C VAL A 8 21.88 43.98 -33.92
N PRO A 9 21.19 44.33 -32.82
CA PRO A 9 20.79 43.33 -31.84
C PRO A 9 19.67 42.45 -32.43
N GLY A 10 19.98 41.18 -32.65
CA GLY A 10 19.03 40.17 -33.11
C GLY A 10 17.92 39.94 -32.09
N ARG A 11 16.67 39.83 -32.59
CA ARG A 11 15.52 39.36 -31.83
C ARG A 11 15.83 38.00 -31.19
N PRO A 12 15.43 37.76 -29.93
CA PRO A 12 15.64 36.47 -29.29
C PRO A 12 14.79 35.38 -29.98
N SER A 13 15.35 34.18 -30.07
CA SER A 13 14.69 32.98 -30.58
C SER A 13 13.49 32.57 -29.68
N PRO A 14 12.49 31.83 -30.21
CA PRO A 14 11.28 31.44 -29.47
C PRO A 14 11.54 30.56 -28.24
N LEU A 15 12.75 30.02 -28.09
CA LEU A 15 13.13 29.22 -26.93
C LEU A 15 13.46 30.04 -25.67
N ASN A 16 13.69 31.36 -25.79
CA ASN A 16 14.04 32.23 -24.65
C ASN A 16 12.87 32.99 -24.02
N ILE A 17 11.64 32.80 -24.51
CA ILE A 17 10.40 33.35 -23.94
C ILE A 17 9.68 32.31 -23.05
N ILE A 18 9.96 31.01 -23.24
CA ILE A 18 9.36 29.94 -22.43
C ILE A 18 10.17 29.65 -21.16
N LEU A 19 11.47 29.97 -21.13
CA LEU A 19 12.30 29.80 -19.92
C LEU A 19 12.17 30.92 -18.88
N LYS A 20 11.52 32.04 -19.20
CA LYS A 20 11.30 33.17 -18.26
C LYS A 20 9.93 33.18 -17.57
N SER A 21 8.99 32.34 -18.01
CA SER A 21 7.69 32.16 -17.32
C SER A 21 7.66 30.97 -16.36
N PHE A 22 8.73 30.18 -16.28
CA PHE A 22 8.84 29.03 -15.37
C PHE A 22 9.58 29.32 -14.05
N PHE A 23 10.10 30.54 -13.87
CA PHE A 23 10.84 30.94 -12.66
C PHE A 23 10.11 31.97 -11.77
N ALA A 24 8.83 32.26 -12.04
CA ALA A 24 8.02 33.24 -11.28
C ALA A 24 6.90 32.63 -10.41
N SER A 25 6.84 31.31 -10.22
CA SER A 25 5.89 30.66 -9.29
C SER A 25 6.56 29.83 -8.20
N LEU A 26 7.86 30.03 -7.96
CA LEU A 26 8.61 29.36 -6.90
C LEU A 26 9.37 30.35 -6.01
N MET A 27 8.69 31.41 -5.55
CA MET A 27 9.17 32.31 -4.50
C MET A 27 7.97 33.02 -3.85
N LEU A 28 7.13 32.27 -3.14
CA LEU A 28 6.28 32.85 -2.10
C LEU A 28 5.89 31.77 -1.08
N ALA A 29 6.83 31.40 -0.22
CA ALA A 29 6.59 31.07 1.18
C ALA A 29 7.90 30.59 1.81
N ALA A 30 8.27 31.26 2.91
CA ALA A 30 9.37 31.00 3.83
C ALA A 30 10.75 31.62 3.44
N VAL A 31 11.40 32.46 4.26
CA VAL A 31 11.20 32.75 5.69
C VAL A 31 12.19 33.85 6.19
N PHE A 32 11.85 34.54 7.32
CA PHE A 32 12.69 35.25 8.33
C PHE A 32 13.19 36.72 8.16
N LEU A 33 13.30 37.60 9.20
CA LEU A 33 13.19 37.53 10.69
C LEU A 33 13.21 38.96 11.35
N VAL A 34 12.90 39.04 12.67
CA VAL A 34 13.28 40.05 13.73
C VAL A 34 12.44 41.34 13.79
N THR A 35 11.88 41.92 14.88
CA THR A 35 11.93 41.94 16.37
C THR A 35 10.61 42.64 16.82
N ALA A 36 10.05 42.62 18.05
CA ALA A 36 10.60 42.73 19.39
C ALA A 36 9.56 42.30 20.45
N CYS A 37 10.03 41.76 21.57
CA CYS A 37 9.40 41.85 22.88
C CYS A 37 9.91 43.12 23.59
N SER A 38 9.04 43.86 24.28
CA SER A 38 9.20 44.30 25.68
C SER A 38 8.04 45.23 26.06
N GLU A 39 7.40 44.93 27.21
CA GLU A 39 6.99 45.83 28.32
C GLU A 39 6.23 47.13 27.94
N ASP A 40 5.11 47.52 28.55
CA ASP A 40 4.92 47.58 30.00
C ASP A 40 3.48 47.98 30.38
N SER A 41 3.15 47.71 31.65
CA SER A 41 2.26 48.47 32.55
C SER A 41 0.73 48.25 32.60
N SER A 42 0.31 47.94 33.84
CA SER A 42 -0.91 48.35 34.56
C SER A 42 -2.13 47.40 34.63
N THR A 43 -2.16 46.61 35.70
CA THR A 43 -3.36 46.25 36.49
C THR A 43 -3.91 47.47 37.27
N PRO A 44 -4.99 47.37 38.07
CA PRO A 44 -6.33 46.77 37.87
C PRO A 44 -7.47 47.68 38.39
N VAL A 45 -8.74 47.46 38.00
CA VAL A 45 -9.91 48.04 38.73
C VAL A 45 -11.11 47.07 38.78
N THR A 46 -11.23 46.42 39.94
CA THR A 46 -12.39 46.11 40.80
C THR A 46 -13.74 45.54 40.33
N LYS A 47 -14.17 44.55 41.15
CA LYS A 47 -15.52 44.27 41.74
C LYS A 47 -16.55 43.65 40.78
N SER A 48 -17.36 42.65 41.17
CA SER A 48 -17.84 42.23 42.49
C SER A 48 -18.50 40.83 42.45
N GLN A 49 -18.34 40.10 43.56
CA GLN A 49 -19.36 39.36 44.33
C GLN A 49 -20.01 38.07 43.81
N ASP A 50 -19.72 37.02 44.61
CA ASP A 50 -20.64 36.16 45.35
C ASP A 50 -21.73 35.38 44.59
N ALA A 51 -21.63 34.04 44.62
CA ALA A 51 -22.35 33.23 45.61
C ALA A 51 -22.10 31.73 45.37
N ALA A 52 -21.72 31.04 46.44
CA ALA A 52 -21.69 29.60 46.53
C ALA A 52 -23.09 29.04 46.77
N VAL A 53 -23.44 27.90 46.16
CA VAL A 53 -24.35 26.91 46.75
C VAL A 53 -23.86 25.50 46.41
N SER A 54 -23.55 24.78 47.47
CA SER A 54 -23.34 23.33 47.56
C SER A 54 -24.65 22.56 47.37
N ALA A 55 -24.59 21.39 46.74
CA ALA A 55 -25.42 20.25 47.15
C ALA A 55 -24.79 18.94 46.67
N SER A 56 -24.43 18.11 47.65
CA SER A 56 -24.15 16.68 47.55
C SER A 56 -25.46 15.88 47.42
N SER A 57 -25.40 14.70 46.81
CA SER A 57 -26.02 13.49 47.36
C SER A 57 -25.58 12.25 46.56
N ASP A 58 -25.15 11.26 47.33
CA ASP A 58 -24.84 9.89 46.96
C ASP A 58 -26.07 9.14 46.43
N LEU A 59 -25.85 8.09 45.62
CA LEU A 59 -26.38 6.72 45.86
C LEU A 59 -25.96 5.77 44.72
N ASP A 60 -25.04 4.87 45.09
CA ASP A 60 -25.08 3.41 45.02
C ASP A 60 -25.39 2.61 43.72
N SER A 61 -24.62 1.53 43.66
CA SER A 61 -24.47 0.35 42.80
C SER A 61 -25.59 -0.14 41.86
N SER A 62 -25.16 -0.61 40.69
CA SER A 62 -25.38 -2.01 40.25
C SER A 62 -24.57 -2.35 38.99
N ASN A 63 -24.02 -3.56 39.01
CA ASN A 63 -23.45 -4.29 37.88
C ASN A 63 -24.41 -4.31 36.69
N ASP A 64 -23.88 -4.18 35.47
CA ASP A 64 -23.95 -5.31 34.52
C ASP A 64 -22.99 -5.10 33.34
N ALA A 65 -22.14 -6.11 33.15
CA ALA A 65 -21.25 -6.22 32.02
C ALA A 65 -22.06 -6.56 30.77
N VAL A 66 -22.15 -5.63 29.82
CA VAL A 66 -22.72 -5.91 28.50
C VAL A 66 -21.59 -6.39 27.58
N SER A 67 -21.51 -7.70 27.42
CA SER A 67 -20.83 -8.34 26.29
C SER A 67 -21.57 -7.99 25.01
N VAL A 68 -20.96 -7.19 24.14
CA VAL A 68 -21.51 -6.95 22.79
C VAL A 68 -20.99 -8.05 21.86
N SER A 69 -21.77 -9.10 21.71
CA SER A 69 -21.67 -10.05 20.60
C SER A 69 -22.31 -9.43 19.36
N PHE A 70 -21.57 -9.34 18.26
CA PHE A 70 -22.10 -8.93 16.96
C PHE A 70 -22.60 -10.16 16.21
N ASP A 71 -23.87 -10.52 16.40
CA ASP A 71 -24.58 -11.47 15.53
C ASP A 71 -25.36 -10.69 14.45
N LEU A 72 -24.90 -10.78 13.21
CA LEU A 72 -25.61 -10.26 12.04
C LEU A 72 -26.68 -11.27 11.63
N VAL A 73 -27.87 -11.20 12.23
CA VAL A 73 -29.04 -11.95 11.76
C VAL A 73 -29.75 -11.15 10.67
N LEU A 74 -29.62 -11.62 9.42
CA LEU A 74 -30.48 -11.20 8.31
C LEU A 74 -31.91 -11.71 8.55
N ARG A 75 -32.85 -10.81 8.85
CA ARG A 75 -34.28 -11.08 8.80
C ARG A 75 -34.74 -11.05 7.34
N LEU A 76 -35.19 -12.20 6.84
CA LEU A 76 -36.06 -12.30 5.67
C LEU A 76 -37.48 -12.58 6.16
N ASP A 77 -38.42 -11.69 5.85
CA ASP A 77 -39.86 -11.94 6.05
C ASP A 77 -40.36 -12.98 5.04
N PRO A 78 -41.10 -14.02 5.47
CA PRO A 78 -41.80 -14.93 4.56
C PRO A 78 -43.30 -14.58 4.51
N GLY A 79 -43.84 -14.39 3.30
CA GLY A 79 -45.28 -14.17 3.10
C GLY A 79 -45.77 -14.53 1.71
N SER A 80 -46.25 -15.77 1.56
CA SER A 80 -47.29 -16.31 0.64
C SER A 80 -47.22 -15.96 -0.86
N SER A 81 -47.27 -16.87 -1.83
CA SER A 81 -48.03 -18.12 -2.02
C SER A 81 -47.46 -18.77 -3.31
N GLY A 82 -47.08 -20.06 -3.36
CA GLY A 82 -47.98 -21.20 -3.56
C GLY A 82 -48.11 -21.55 -5.05
N LEU A 83 -47.39 -22.58 -5.53
CA LEU A 83 -47.92 -23.74 -6.29
C LEU A 83 -46.83 -24.65 -6.89
N SER A 84 -46.97 -25.94 -6.55
CA SER A 84 -46.62 -27.20 -7.22
C SER A 84 -45.16 -27.56 -7.57
N ASN A 85 -44.73 -28.62 -6.87
CA ASN A 85 -43.71 -29.61 -7.26
C ASN A 85 -43.87 -30.10 -8.70
N GLN A 86 -42.78 -30.10 -9.46
CA GLN A 86 -42.43 -31.19 -10.38
C GLN A 86 -40.91 -31.35 -10.44
N SER A 87 -40.46 -32.56 -10.18
CA SER A 87 -39.08 -33.03 -10.19
C SER A 87 -38.53 -33.09 -11.61
N LEU A 88 -37.50 -32.31 -11.92
CA LEU A 88 -36.62 -32.56 -13.07
C LEU A 88 -35.21 -32.01 -12.78
N GLY A 89 -34.23 -32.91 -12.77
CA GLY A 89 -32.83 -32.60 -13.12
C GLY A 89 -31.93 -32.06 -12.02
N GLU A 90 -31.26 -32.96 -11.31
CA GLU A 90 -29.92 -32.71 -10.77
C GLU A 90 -28.94 -32.45 -11.94
N ASP A 91 -28.88 -31.24 -12.47
CA ASP A 91 -27.76 -30.81 -13.32
C ASP A 91 -27.69 -29.29 -13.39
N THR A 92 -26.93 -28.64 -12.48
CA THR A 92 -26.38 -27.26 -12.62
C THR A 92 -25.67 -26.73 -11.36
N ARG A 93 -25.50 -27.50 -10.29
CA ARG A 93 -24.60 -27.12 -9.18
C ARG A 93 -23.21 -27.75 -9.35
N ARG A 94 -22.48 -27.33 -10.38
CA ARG A 94 -21.02 -27.47 -10.50
C ARG A 94 -20.52 -26.45 -11.52
N THR A 95 -19.35 -25.88 -11.22
CA THR A 95 -18.50 -24.96 -12.01
C THR A 95 -18.93 -23.49 -12.14
N GLU A 96 -18.84 -22.72 -11.05
CA GLU A 96 -18.38 -21.32 -11.11
C GLU A 96 -17.41 -21.05 -9.95
N GLY A 97 -16.26 -21.73 -10.02
CA GLY A 97 -15.13 -21.54 -9.12
C GLY A 97 -13.86 -21.39 -9.94
N VAL A 98 -13.25 -20.21 -9.85
CA VAL A 98 -11.86 -19.90 -10.22
C VAL A 98 -11.56 -19.96 -11.72
N GLN A 99 -11.97 -18.92 -12.46
CA GLN A 99 -11.22 -18.50 -13.65
C GLN A 99 -9.99 -17.72 -13.16
N SER A 100 -8.84 -18.29 -13.47
CA SER A 100 -7.55 -17.92 -12.92
C SER A 100 -6.96 -16.75 -13.71
N ASP A 101 -6.48 -15.72 -13.00
CA ASP A 101 -5.86 -14.58 -13.66
C ASP A 101 -4.42 -14.94 -14.02
N GLN A 102 -4.07 -14.95 -15.32
CA GLN A 102 -2.76 -15.43 -15.81
C GLN A 102 -1.57 -14.81 -15.07
N LEU A 103 -1.66 -13.54 -14.65
CA LEU A 103 -0.62 -12.93 -13.82
C LEU A 103 -0.65 -13.42 -12.36
N LEU A 104 -1.83 -13.54 -11.75
CA LEU A 104 -1.97 -14.01 -10.37
C LEU A 104 -1.44 -15.44 -10.21
N ASP A 105 -1.67 -16.30 -11.20
CA ASP A 105 -1.14 -17.67 -11.22
C ASP A 105 0.38 -17.67 -11.30
N ARG A 106 0.94 -16.93 -12.27
CA ARG A 106 2.40 -16.76 -12.42
C ARG A 106 3.07 -16.14 -11.18
N VAL A 107 2.35 -15.29 -10.44
CA VAL A 107 2.86 -14.70 -9.19
C VAL A 107 2.91 -15.75 -8.07
N LYS A 108 1.93 -16.65 -8.02
CA LYS A 108 1.85 -17.73 -7.02
C LYS A 108 2.82 -18.88 -7.30
N GLU A 109 3.23 -19.07 -8.54
CA GLU A 109 4.21 -20.10 -8.92
C GLU A 109 5.55 -19.92 -8.19
N SER A 110 6.15 -21.05 -7.78
CA SER A 110 7.49 -21.02 -7.19
C SER A 110 8.52 -20.66 -8.27
N PHE A 111 9.43 -19.74 -7.94
CA PHE A 111 10.51 -19.31 -8.82
C PHE A 111 11.74 -18.94 -8.01
N SER A 112 12.91 -19.37 -8.48
CA SER A 112 14.20 -19.19 -7.82
C SER A 112 15.28 -18.61 -8.72
N GLY A 113 14.92 -18.08 -9.90
CA GLY A 113 15.90 -17.47 -10.81
C GLY A 113 16.46 -16.15 -10.28
N ASP A 114 17.68 -15.82 -10.74
CA ASP A 114 18.34 -14.55 -10.43
C ASP A 114 17.86 -13.42 -11.38
N LEU A 115 18.49 -12.25 -11.33
CA LEU A 115 18.04 -11.04 -12.01
C LEU A 115 17.86 -11.19 -13.53
N ASP A 116 18.70 -11.97 -14.20
CA ASP A 116 18.59 -12.30 -15.63
C ASP A 116 17.27 -13.01 -15.94
N ARG A 117 16.91 -14.03 -15.16
CA ARG A 117 15.62 -14.74 -15.28
C ARG A 117 14.43 -13.89 -14.85
N ILE A 118 14.63 -13.01 -13.87
CA ILE A 118 13.63 -12.01 -13.47
C ILE A 118 13.35 -11.05 -14.65
N ARG A 119 14.38 -10.64 -15.39
CA ARG A 119 14.22 -9.85 -16.61
C ARG A 119 13.40 -10.59 -17.64
N GLU A 120 13.66 -11.88 -17.89
CA GLU A 120 12.88 -12.69 -18.85
C GLU A 120 11.38 -12.74 -18.50
N ARG A 121 11.03 -12.99 -17.24
CA ARG A 121 9.60 -13.08 -16.82
C ARG A 121 8.92 -11.71 -16.63
N ARG A 122 9.68 -10.61 -16.68
CA ARG A 122 9.21 -9.19 -16.65
C ARG A 122 8.58 -8.71 -15.33
N PHE A 123 8.71 -9.47 -14.24
CA PHE A 123 8.27 -9.02 -12.92
C PHE A 123 9.16 -9.54 -11.78
N LEU A 124 9.15 -8.81 -10.66
CA LEU A 124 9.84 -9.12 -9.42
C LEU A 124 8.83 -9.07 -8.27
N ARG A 125 8.69 -10.16 -7.50
CA ARG A 125 7.77 -10.24 -6.37
C ARG A 125 8.46 -9.78 -5.10
N VAL A 126 7.88 -8.77 -4.47
CA VAL A 126 8.30 -8.22 -3.19
C VAL A 126 7.35 -8.73 -2.13
N LEU A 127 7.83 -9.63 -1.27
CA LEU A 127 7.13 -10.03 -0.07
C LEU A 127 7.16 -8.87 0.93
N VAL A 128 5.98 -8.42 1.32
CA VAL A 128 5.80 -7.33 2.29
C VAL A 128 4.87 -7.81 3.39
N SER A 129 5.01 -7.24 4.58
CA SER A 129 4.02 -7.44 5.64
C SER A 129 3.20 -6.18 5.80
N TYR A 130 1.89 -6.35 5.97
CA TYR A 130 1.02 -5.24 6.30
C TYR A 130 1.43 -4.60 7.64
N GLY A 131 1.37 -3.28 7.69
CA GLY A 131 1.60 -2.45 8.86
C GLY A 131 1.48 -0.97 8.47
N ARG A 132 1.16 -0.09 9.41
CA ARG A 132 0.79 1.32 9.10
C ARG A 132 1.97 2.25 8.81
N THR A 133 3.19 1.70 8.68
CA THR A 133 4.40 2.45 8.38
C THR A 133 5.13 1.91 7.13
N ASN A 134 5.37 0.60 7.06
CA ASN A 134 6.23 0.00 6.03
C ASN A 134 5.48 -0.36 4.74
N PHE A 135 4.28 -0.95 4.84
CA PHE A 135 3.41 -1.26 3.72
C PHE A 135 1.94 -1.30 4.16
N PHE A 136 1.12 -0.38 3.65
CA PHE A 136 -0.31 -0.30 3.94
C PHE A 136 -1.10 0.18 2.72
N PHE A 137 -2.43 0.11 2.83
CA PHE A 137 -3.34 0.72 1.87
C PHE A 137 -3.99 1.96 2.50
N ASP A 138 -3.84 3.11 1.83
CA ASP A 138 -4.50 4.36 2.20
C ASP A 138 -5.52 4.73 1.13
N ALA A 139 -6.80 4.82 1.51
CA ALA A 139 -7.93 4.95 0.58
C ALA A 139 -7.84 3.97 -0.61
N GLY A 140 -7.47 2.72 -0.33
CA GLY A 140 -7.26 1.69 -1.35
C GLY A 140 -5.94 1.81 -2.12
N MET A 141 -5.01 2.70 -1.79
CA MET A 141 -3.74 2.86 -2.52
C MET A 141 -2.57 2.24 -1.76
N PRO A 142 -1.70 1.43 -2.38
CA PRO A 142 -0.49 0.96 -1.71
C PRO A 142 0.45 2.13 -1.38
N ARG A 143 0.93 2.16 -0.14
CA ARG A 143 1.81 3.17 0.44
C ARG A 143 2.73 2.52 1.47
N GLY A 144 3.69 3.30 1.95
CA GLY A 144 4.61 2.91 3.02
C GLY A 144 6.06 3.10 2.61
N PHE A 145 6.95 3.08 3.61
CA PHE A 145 8.37 3.28 3.38
C PHE A 145 8.95 2.25 2.41
N GLU A 146 8.64 0.97 2.59
CA GLU A 146 9.14 -0.11 1.75
C GLU A 146 8.58 -0.02 0.33
N TYR A 147 7.28 0.29 0.20
CA TYR A 147 6.65 0.49 -1.09
C TYR A 147 7.30 1.62 -1.89
N ASP A 148 7.37 2.83 -1.32
CA ASP A 148 7.89 3.99 -2.02
C ASP A 148 9.37 3.82 -2.38
N LEU A 149 10.18 3.27 -1.47
CA LEU A 149 11.61 3.04 -1.71
C LEU A 149 11.83 2.02 -2.83
N LEU A 150 11.08 0.93 -2.85
CA LEU A 150 11.16 -0.08 -3.90
C LEU A 150 10.56 0.40 -5.24
N MET A 151 9.59 1.30 -5.23
CA MET A 151 9.11 1.93 -6.45
C MET A 151 10.19 2.83 -7.09
N GLU A 152 11.05 3.47 -6.29
CA GLU A 152 12.23 4.16 -6.83
C GLU A 152 13.28 3.18 -7.34
N TYR A 153 13.43 2.01 -6.70
CA TYR A 153 14.25 0.92 -7.25
C TYR A 153 13.71 0.41 -8.59
N GLU A 154 12.39 0.24 -8.75
CA GLU A 154 11.78 -0.14 -10.04
C GLU A 154 12.17 0.86 -11.15
N LYS A 155 12.23 2.16 -10.83
CA LYS A 155 12.67 3.19 -11.80
C LYS A 155 14.14 3.03 -12.15
N GLU A 156 15.02 2.86 -11.16
CA GLU A 156 16.47 2.68 -11.39
C GLU A 156 16.76 1.38 -12.17
N LEU A 157 16.12 0.28 -11.79
CA LEU A 157 16.25 -1.03 -12.42
C LEU A 157 15.93 -1.01 -13.92
N ASN A 158 15.05 -0.10 -14.32
CA ASN A 158 14.57 0.08 -15.69
C ASN A 158 15.18 1.30 -16.41
N ALA A 159 16.12 2.02 -15.79
CA ALA A 159 16.66 3.27 -16.34
C ALA A 159 17.39 3.07 -17.67
N SER A 160 18.08 1.95 -17.85
CA SER A 160 18.77 1.58 -19.10
C SER A 160 17.90 0.76 -20.06
N VAL A 161 16.65 0.47 -19.71
CA VAL A 161 15.74 -0.34 -20.53
C VAL A 161 14.83 0.60 -21.34
N SER A 162 15.24 0.82 -22.59
CA SER A 162 14.55 1.68 -23.56
C SER A 162 13.25 1.06 -24.03
N ALA A 163 13.27 -0.23 -24.39
CA ALA A 163 12.11 -1.08 -24.61
C ALA A 163 11.46 -1.42 -23.27
N LEU A 164 10.98 -0.40 -22.59
CA LEU A 164 9.61 -0.33 -22.19
C LEU A 164 8.90 -1.72 -21.91
N GLU A 165 8.48 -2.53 -22.88
CA GLU A 165 7.91 -3.89 -22.72
C GLU A 165 8.81 -4.87 -21.94
N ASP A 166 10.13 -4.71 -22.07
CA ASP A 166 11.19 -5.45 -21.37
C ASP A 166 11.43 -4.98 -19.93
N ARG A 167 10.75 -3.91 -19.49
CA ARG A 167 10.86 -3.40 -18.12
C ARG A 167 10.26 -4.36 -17.11
N ILE A 168 10.98 -4.54 -16.02
CA ILE A 168 10.53 -5.29 -14.85
C ILE A 168 9.52 -4.46 -14.08
N LYS A 169 8.42 -5.07 -13.66
CA LYS A 169 7.51 -4.47 -12.66
C LYS A 169 7.62 -5.18 -11.31
N LEU A 170 7.55 -4.41 -10.24
CA LEU A 170 7.49 -4.97 -8.89
C LEU A 170 6.05 -5.32 -8.55
N ILE A 171 5.82 -6.54 -8.08
CA ILE A 171 4.52 -7.01 -7.59
C ILE A 171 4.65 -7.20 -6.09
N PHE A 172 3.89 -6.41 -5.32
CA PHE A 172 3.91 -6.49 -3.87
C PHE A 172 2.96 -7.59 -3.42
N VAL A 173 3.48 -8.52 -2.62
CA VAL A 173 2.80 -9.74 -2.17
C VAL A 173 2.70 -9.66 -0.64
N PRO A 174 1.56 -9.19 -0.10
CA PRO A 174 1.33 -9.13 1.34
C PRO A 174 1.27 -10.53 1.95
N VAL A 175 2.06 -10.77 2.98
CA VAL A 175 2.08 -12.01 3.75
C VAL A 175 2.31 -11.70 5.23
N PRO A 176 1.93 -12.59 6.16
CA PRO A 176 2.27 -12.42 7.56
C PRO A 176 3.78 -12.31 7.79
N PHE A 177 4.18 -11.52 8.79
CA PHE A 177 5.58 -11.15 8.98
C PHE A 177 6.49 -12.36 9.24
N ASP A 178 6.02 -13.31 10.03
CA ASP A 178 6.73 -14.54 10.36
C ASP A 178 6.85 -15.49 9.16
N GLN A 179 5.99 -15.36 8.15
CA GLN A 179 6.07 -16.16 6.92
C GLN A 179 7.03 -15.57 5.86
N LEU A 180 7.50 -14.32 6.00
CA LEU A 180 8.29 -13.63 4.98
C LEU A 180 9.51 -14.44 4.53
N LEU A 181 10.32 -14.91 5.48
CA LEU A 181 11.57 -15.60 5.16
C LEU A 181 11.33 -17.03 4.66
N ASP A 182 10.29 -17.70 5.15
CA ASP A 182 9.90 -19.05 4.70
C ASP A 182 9.39 -19.02 3.26
N LYS A 183 8.56 -18.03 2.92
CA LYS A 183 8.05 -17.80 1.56
C LYS A 183 9.16 -17.35 0.61
N LEU A 184 10.09 -16.52 1.09
CA LEU A 184 11.27 -16.16 0.33
C LEU A 184 12.12 -17.41 0.04
N ALA A 185 12.47 -18.20 1.05
CA ALA A 185 13.28 -19.41 0.91
C ALA A 185 12.61 -20.50 0.03
N SER A 186 11.28 -20.57 -0.02
CA SER A 186 10.53 -21.57 -0.80
C SER A 186 10.21 -21.18 -2.25
N GLY A 187 10.61 -19.98 -2.71
CA GLY A 187 10.39 -19.59 -4.10
C GLY A 187 9.14 -18.74 -4.34
N GLN A 188 8.42 -18.38 -3.28
CA GLN A 188 7.15 -17.65 -3.37
C GLN A 188 7.34 -16.11 -3.40
N GLY A 189 8.59 -15.65 -3.34
CA GLY A 189 8.98 -14.26 -3.50
C GLY A 189 10.45 -14.15 -3.87
N ASP A 190 10.87 -12.96 -4.30
CA ASP A 190 12.23 -12.71 -4.79
C ASP A 190 12.99 -11.72 -3.91
N VAL A 191 12.27 -10.78 -3.30
CA VAL A 191 12.77 -9.84 -2.27
C VAL A 191 11.78 -9.83 -1.11
N ALA A 192 12.24 -9.79 0.14
CA ALA A 192 11.42 -9.51 1.30
C ALA A 192 11.77 -8.13 1.88
N ALA A 193 10.76 -7.26 2.02
CA ALA A 193 10.89 -5.87 2.44
C ALA A 193 9.81 -5.53 3.47
N ALA A 194 10.19 -5.51 4.75
CA ALA A 194 9.25 -5.31 5.85
C ALA A 194 9.89 -4.67 7.10
N GLY A 195 11.02 -3.98 6.97
CA GLY A 195 11.80 -3.51 8.11
C GLY A 195 12.57 -4.66 8.78
N LEU A 196 13.18 -5.55 8.00
CA LEU A 196 13.88 -6.71 8.55
C LEU A 196 15.23 -6.34 9.14
N THR A 197 15.37 -6.50 10.46
CA THR A 197 16.67 -6.48 11.15
C THR A 197 17.55 -7.64 10.70
N ILE A 198 18.78 -7.35 10.33
CA ILE A 198 19.79 -8.35 10.00
C ILE A 198 20.21 -9.06 11.30
N THR A 199 20.06 -10.39 11.36
CA THR A 199 20.56 -11.19 12.49
C THR A 199 21.41 -12.37 11.99
N PRO A 200 22.34 -12.91 12.80
CA PRO A 200 23.11 -14.09 12.43
C PRO A 200 22.22 -15.27 12.02
N GLN A 201 21.13 -15.51 12.74
CA GLN A 201 20.20 -16.61 12.48
C GLN A 201 19.48 -16.43 11.14
N ARG A 202 19.11 -15.20 10.77
CA ARG A 202 18.48 -14.92 9.47
C ARG A 202 19.48 -15.07 8.31
N ARG A 203 20.74 -14.64 8.49
CA ARG A 203 21.80 -14.79 7.47
C ARG A 203 22.09 -16.25 7.08
N LEU A 204 21.78 -17.21 7.95
CA LEU A 204 21.89 -18.64 7.61
C LEU A 204 20.88 -19.08 6.54
N ARG A 205 19.79 -18.34 6.36
CA ARG A 205 18.63 -18.73 5.53
C ARG A 205 18.47 -17.89 4.27
N VAL A 206 18.93 -16.65 4.32
CA VAL A 206 18.73 -15.62 3.29
C VAL A 206 19.96 -14.71 3.21
N ASP A 207 20.18 -14.11 2.05
CA ASP A 207 21.14 -13.03 1.91
C ASP A 207 20.45 -11.69 2.19
N PHE A 208 21.18 -10.76 2.79
CA PHE A 208 20.70 -9.39 3.01
C PHE A 208 21.42 -8.42 2.09
N THR A 209 20.69 -7.42 1.61
CA THR A 209 21.31 -6.23 1.03
C THR A 209 22.18 -5.53 2.07
N LYS A 210 22.99 -4.58 1.62
CA LYS A 210 23.50 -3.53 2.49
C LYS A 210 22.31 -2.88 3.22
N PRO A 211 22.48 -2.49 4.49
CA PRO A 211 21.39 -1.90 5.24
C PRO A 211 21.04 -0.49 4.72
N TYR A 212 19.74 -0.27 4.52
CA TYR A 212 19.22 1.04 4.15
C TYR A 212 18.97 1.93 5.38
N LEU A 213 18.95 1.32 6.57
CA LEU A 213 18.79 1.98 7.86
C LEU A 213 19.70 1.29 8.89
N LYS A 214 20.48 2.09 9.63
CA LYS A 214 21.44 1.63 10.66
C LYS A 214 21.15 2.31 11.99
N GLY A 215 21.69 1.76 13.07
CA GLY A 215 21.57 2.35 14.41
C GLY A 215 20.14 2.25 14.93
N VAL A 216 19.51 1.11 14.72
CA VAL A 216 18.15 0.86 15.18
C VAL A 216 18.19 0.15 16.52
N ASP A 217 17.73 0.84 17.55
CA ASP A 217 17.57 0.27 18.88
C ASP A 217 16.18 -0.37 18.99
N GLU A 218 16.10 -1.53 19.63
CA GLU A 218 14.86 -2.19 20.01
C GLU A 218 14.59 -1.88 21.48
N VAL A 219 13.53 -1.13 21.77
CA VAL A 219 13.27 -0.57 23.10
C VAL A 219 11.97 -1.09 23.69
N ILE A 220 11.91 -1.10 25.02
CA ILE A 220 10.68 -1.39 25.74
C ILE A 220 9.72 -0.20 25.63
N VAL A 221 8.45 -0.51 25.40
CA VAL A 221 7.33 0.42 25.46
C VAL A 221 6.35 -0.11 26.50
N GLY A 222 5.95 0.71 27.45
CA GLY A 222 4.98 0.35 28.47
C GLY A 222 3.86 1.36 28.59
N ARG A 223 2.92 1.11 29.50
CA ARG A 223 1.88 2.11 29.84
C ARG A 223 2.48 3.25 30.67
N LYS A 224 1.95 4.46 30.46
CA LYS A 224 2.41 5.67 31.15
C LYS A 224 1.96 5.72 32.62
N ASP A 225 0.86 5.06 32.94
CA ASP A 225 0.28 4.93 34.28
C ASP A 225 0.81 3.71 35.06
N ALA A 226 1.59 2.84 34.42
CA ALA A 226 2.24 1.70 35.06
C ALA A 226 3.53 2.10 35.82
N GLN A 227 4.00 1.18 36.66
CA GLN A 227 5.27 1.29 37.38
C GLN A 227 6.41 1.62 36.41
N ILE A 228 7.27 2.57 36.82
CA ILE A 228 8.41 3.00 36.01
C ILE A 228 9.49 1.92 36.07
N LEU A 229 9.91 1.46 34.90
CA LEU A 229 11.11 0.63 34.75
C LEU A 229 12.35 1.53 34.72
N SER A 230 13.35 1.19 35.52
CA SER A 230 14.61 1.92 35.65
C SER A 230 15.80 1.14 35.08
N SER A 231 15.67 -0.18 34.91
CA SER A 231 16.69 -1.08 34.37
C SER A 231 16.06 -2.22 33.57
N LEU A 232 16.87 -2.95 32.78
CA LEU A 232 16.41 -4.16 32.08
C LEU A 232 16.10 -5.30 33.06
N GLU A 233 16.74 -5.32 34.23
CA GLU A 233 16.46 -6.26 35.31
C GLU A 233 15.02 -6.13 35.84
N ASP A 234 14.41 -4.94 35.75
CA ASP A 234 13.02 -4.71 36.16
C ASP A 234 12.01 -5.46 35.27
N LEU A 235 12.43 -5.96 34.10
CA LEU A 235 11.60 -6.83 33.25
C LEU A 235 11.47 -8.26 33.80
N SER A 236 12.23 -8.61 34.85
CA SER A 236 12.17 -9.93 35.45
C SER A 236 10.74 -10.28 35.89
N GLY A 237 10.26 -11.46 35.48
CA GLY A 237 8.90 -11.93 35.76
C GLY A 237 7.78 -11.22 35.00
N HIS A 238 8.07 -10.13 34.29
CA HIS A 238 7.05 -9.41 33.52
C HIS A 238 6.76 -10.09 32.19
N THR A 239 5.54 -9.85 31.68
CA THR A 239 5.16 -10.25 30.33
C THR A 239 5.49 -9.14 29.35
N VAL A 240 6.25 -9.47 28.31
CA VAL A 240 6.56 -8.55 27.20
C VAL A 240 6.00 -9.12 25.91
N VAL A 241 5.13 -8.34 25.26
CA VAL A 241 4.50 -8.72 24.00
C VAL A 241 5.41 -8.37 22.83
N ALA A 242 5.64 -9.32 21.94
CA ALA A 242 6.46 -9.14 20.75
C ALA A 242 5.74 -9.65 19.49
N ARG A 243 5.98 -8.98 18.37
CA ARG A 243 5.51 -9.43 17.06
C ARG A 243 6.13 -10.78 16.71
N LYS A 244 5.31 -11.77 16.35
CA LYS A 244 5.78 -13.08 15.90
C LYS A 244 6.75 -12.94 14.71
N GLY A 245 7.86 -13.67 14.74
CA GLY A 245 8.88 -13.68 13.68
C GLY A 245 9.86 -12.48 13.68
N SER A 246 9.68 -11.46 14.53
CA SER A 246 10.60 -10.33 14.64
C SER A 246 11.93 -10.69 15.30
N SER A 247 12.95 -9.85 15.11
CA SER A 247 14.20 -9.95 15.86
C SER A 247 13.99 -9.77 17.36
N TYR A 248 12.94 -9.04 17.74
CA TYR A 248 12.58 -8.74 19.12
C TYR A 248 12.45 -10.02 19.95
N VAL A 249 11.86 -11.08 19.39
CA VAL A 249 11.68 -12.36 20.06
C VAL A 249 13.03 -13.00 20.39
N ALA A 250 14.00 -12.94 19.47
CA ALA A 250 15.32 -13.52 19.69
C ALA A 250 16.11 -12.73 20.73
N HIS A 251 16.06 -11.39 20.68
CA HIS A 251 16.76 -10.54 21.63
C HIS A 251 16.13 -10.59 23.03
N LEU A 252 14.80 -10.63 23.15
CA LEU A 252 14.12 -10.89 24.43
C LEU A 252 14.48 -12.25 25.01
N LYS A 253 14.60 -13.30 24.19
CA LYS A 253 15.06 -14.62 24.67
C LYS A 253 16.47 -14.56 25.22
N ALA A 254 17.39 -13.89 24.52
CA ALA A 254 18.76 -13.71 24.99
C ALA A 254 18.81 -12.92 26.31
N LEU A 255 18.04 -11.83 26.41
CA LEU A 255 17.92 -11.05 27.65
C LEU A 255 17.33 -11.88 28.78
N SER A 256 16.25 -12.63 28.52
CA SER A 256 15.61 -13.51 29.51
C SER A 256 16.57 -14.59 30.05
N GLN A 257 17.42 -15.15 29.18
CA GLN A 257 18.46 -16.10 29.57
C GLN A 257 19.52 -15.43 30.45
N HIS A 258 19.92 -14.21 30.12
CA HIS A 258 20.85 -13.41 30.92
C HIS A 258 20.28 -13.03 32.29
N LEU A 259 19.00 -12.69 32.39
CA LEU A 259 18.35 -12.47 33.69
C LEU A 259 18.31 -13.76 34.52
N SER A 260 18.00 -14.90 33.89
CA SER A 260 17.97 -16.20 34.56
C SER A 260 19.35 -16.60 35.10
N SER A 261 20.44 -16.31 34.39
CA SER A 261 21.81 -16.60 34.85
C SER A 261 22.23 -15.73 36.05
N LYS A 262 21.58 -14.58 36.25
CA LYS A 262 21.71 -13.72 37.45
C LYS A 262 20.79 -14.15 38.61
N GLY A 263 20.02 -15.23 38.46
CA GLY A 263 19.06 -15.69 39.48
C GLY A 263 17.75 -14.90 39.52
N LEU A 264 17.48 -14.06 38.50
CA LEU A 264 16.22 -13.34 38.35
C LEU A 264 15.20 -14.21 37.60
N ALA A 265 13.91 -13.95 37.80
CA ALA A 265 12.85 -14.62 37.04
C ALA A 265 12.97 -14.28 35.53
N PRO A 266 12.74 -15.27 34.63
CA PRO A 266 12.77 -15.03 33.19
C PRO A 266 11.65 -14.06 32.75
N ILE A 267 11.83 -13.47 31.58
CA ILE A 267 10.80 -12.65 30.92
C ILE A 267 9.76 -13.60 30.32
N ASN A 268 8.48 -13.32 30.56
CA ASN A 268 7.38 -14.04 29.92
C ASN A 268 7.14 -13.44 28.52
N ILE A 269 7.72 -14.06 27.49
CA ILE A 269 7.61 -13.55 26.11
C ILE A 269 6.29 -14.01 25.51
N SER A 270 5.35 -13.08 25.33
CA SER A 270 4.07 -13.34 24.67
C SER A 270 4.15 -12.96 23.19
N LEU A 271 3.77 -13.89 22.30
CA LEU A 271 3.76 -13.64 20.87
C LEU A 271 2.39 -13.11 20.47
N ALA A 272 2.36 -11.94 19.83
CA ALA A 272 1.14 -11.41 19.26
C ALA A 272 0.60 -12.33 18.15
N GLU A 273 -0.72 -12.28 17.93
CA GLU A 273 -1.36 -12.95 16.82
C GLU A 273 -0.70 -12.57 15.49
N GLU A 274 -0.68 -13.52 14.57
CA GLU A 274 0.09 -13.45 13.32
C GLU A 274 -0.28 -12.25 12.43
N LYS A 275 -1.53 -11.78 12.51
CA LYS A 275 -2.03 -10.64 11.73
C LYS A 275 -1.65 -9.28 12.33
N LEU A 276 -1.25 -9.23 13.60
CA LEU A 276 -0.97 -7.98 14.29
C LEU A 276 0.40 -7.42 13.91
N SER A 277 0.42 -6.15 13.53
CA SER A 277 1.65 -5.39 13.32
C SER A 277 2.21 -4.85 14.64
N THR A 278 3.47 -4.41 14.64
CA THR A 278 4.07 -3.79 15.84
C THR A 278 3.26 -2.55 16.26
N GLU A 279 2.74 -1.81 15.30
CA GLU A 279 1.89 -0.65 15.50
C GLU A 279 0.58 -1.00 16.22
N ASP A 280 -0.06 -2.12 15.87
CA ASP A 280 -1.28 -2.58 16.55
C ASP A 280 -0.99 -3.02 17.99
N ILE A 281 0.16 -3.66 18.22
CA ILE A 281 0.63 -3.99 19.58
C ILE A 281 0.80 -2.69 20.40
N LEU A 282 1.41 -1.64 19.83
CA LEU A 282 1.57 -0.36 20.54
C LEU A 282 0.20 0.28 20.88
N GLU A 283 -0.80 0.16 20.01
CA GLU A 283 -2.17 0.60 20.31
C GLU A 283 -2.81 -0.20 21.44
N MET A 284 -2.55 -1.51 21.53
CA MET A 284 -3.00 -2.31 22.66
C MET A 284 -2.36 -1.86 23.98
N VAL A 285 -1.10 -1.39 23.96
CA VAL A 285 -0.46 -0.75 25.13
C VAL A 285 -1.21 0.54 25.48
N ASP A 286 -1.47 1.41 24.49
CA ASP A 286 -2.18 2.67 24.70
C ASP A 286 -3.60 2.46 25.26
N ALA A 287 -4.29 1.42 24.79
CA ALA A 287 -5.61 1.02 25.24
C ALA A 287 -5.61 0.38 26.64
N GLY A 288 -4.45 0.03 27.19
CA GLY A 288 -4.32 -0.64 28.49
C GLY A 288 -4.59 -2.14 28.45
N MET A 289 -4.65 -2.75 27.26
CA MET A 289 -4.86 -4.19 27.10
C MET A 289 -3.60 -5.01 27.37
N ILE A 290 -2.42 -4.41 27.19
CA ILE A 290 -1.11 -5.02 27.46
C ILE A 290 -0.21 -4.04 28.22
N ASP A 291 0.61 -4.56 29.13
CA ASP A 291 1.45 -3.71 29.99
C ASP A 291 2.76 -3.28 29.32
N LEU A 292 3.45 -4.23 28.68
CA LEU A 292 4.76 -4.03 28.06
C LEU A 292 4.81 -4.67 26.68
N ALA A 293 5.42 -3.94 25.75
CA ALA A 293 5.76 -4.39 24.42
C ALA A 293 7.19 -4.02 24.07
N ILE A 294 7.69 -4.57 22.97
CA ILE A 294 8.98 -4.21 22.38
C ILE A 294 8.77 -3.74 20.94
N ALA A 295 9.49 -2.68 20.56
CA ALA A 295 9.43 -2.13 19.21
C ALA A 295 10.75 -1.45 18.84
N ASP A 296 10.99 -1.28 17.53
CA ASP A 296 12.07 -0.41 17.08
C ASP A 296 11.82 1.03 17.57
N LYS A 297 12.84 1.67 18.14
CA LYS A 297 12.75 3.00 18.75
C LYS A 297 12.21 4.06 17.81
N HIS A 298 12.62 4.03 16.55
CA HIS A 298 12.15 5.00 15.55
C HIS A 298 10.65 4.83 15.25
N LEU A 299 10.14 3.60 15.28
CA LEU A 299 8.72 3.30 15.13
C LEU A 299 7.95 3.72 16.39
N ALA A 300 8.38 3.31 17.58
CA ALA A 300 7.75 3.72 18.84
C ALA A 300 7.68 5.26 18.97
N THR A 301 8.76 5.96 18.59
CA THR A 301 8.85 7.42 18.66
C THR A 301 7.79 8.09 17.80
N ILE A 302 7.64 7.71 16.52
CA ILE A 302 6.63 8.34 15.66
C ILE A 302 5.21 8.03 16.14
N TRP A 303 4.98 6.82 16.66
CA TRP A 303 3.67 6.40 17.16
C TRP A 303 3.28 7.07 18.50
N SER A 304 4.22 7.45 19.35
CA SER A 304 3.96 8.23 20.57
C SER A 304 3.37 9.63 20.31
N ALA A 305 3.49 10.13 19.08
CA ALA A 305 2.82 11.36 18.67
C ALA A 305 1.29 11.21 18.67
N MET A 306 0.76 10.00 18.54
CA MET A 306 -0.68 9.70 18.63
C MET A 306 -1.06 8.95 19.90
N LEU A 307 -0.25 7.96 20.28
CA LEU A 307 -0.48 7.11 21.44
C LEU A 307 -0.04 7.87 22.70
N LYS A 308 -0.98 8.54 23.37
CA LYS A 308 -0.69 9.45 24.49
C LYS A 308 -0.51 8.74 25.83
N LYS A 309 -0.93 7.48 25.92
CA LYS A 309 -0.90 6.65 27.12
C LYS A 309 0.27 5.66 27.13
N ILE A 310 1.08 5.61 26.08
CA ILE A 310 2.34 4.85 26.10
C ILE A 310 3.50 5.67 26.68
N ARG A 311 4.49 4.96 27.22
CA ARG A 311 5.80 5.45 27.64
C ARG A 311 6.86 4.62 26.92
N ILE A 312 7.75 5.30 26.20
CA ILE A 312 8.94 4.69 25.60
C ILE A 312 10.06 4.72 26.64
N TYR A 313 10.80 3.63 26.79
CA TYR A 313 12.01 3.57 27.62
C TYR A 313 13.25 3.57 26.73
N PRO A 314 13.73 4.75 26.27
CA PRO A 314 14.79 4.85 25.27
C PRO A 314 16.16 4.35 25.76
N ASP A 315 16.36 4.30 27.08
CA ASP A 315 17.57 3.83 27.75
C ASP A 315 17.48 2.34 28.14
N LEU A 316 16.32 1.71 27.95
CA LEU A 316 16.10 0.27 28.14
C LEU A 316 16.04 -0.42 26.79
N ALA A 317 17.14 -0.30 26.03
CA ALA A 317 17.30 -1.00 24.77
C ALA A 317 17.62 -2.48 25.02
N VAL A 318 16.76 -3.37 24.52
CA VAL A 318 16.98 -4.82 24.55
C VAL A 318 18.04 -5.23 23.53
N HIS A 319 18.16 -4.46 22.45
CA HIS A 319 19.20 -4.57 21.44
C HIS A 319 19.52 -3.19 20.87
N GLU A 320 20.80 -2.91 20.63
CA GLU A 320 21.28 -1.63 20.11
C GLU A 320 21.97 -1.80 18.76
N GLY A 321 22.00 -0.72 17.95
CA GLY A 321 22.84 -0.71 16.75
C GLY A 321 22.35 -1.63 15.62
N GLY A 322 21.08 -2.04 15.66
CA GLY A 322 20.47 -2.88 14.63
C GLY A 322 20.57 -2.26 13.24
N GLU A 323 20.70 -3.14 12.25
CA GLU A 323 20.77 -2.79 10.83
C GLU A 323 19.56 -3.39 10.12
N ILE A 324 18.82 -2.56 9.39
CA ILE A 324 17.63 -2.97 8.63
C ILE A 324 17.96 -3.00 7.14
N ALA A 325 17.59 -4.11 6.49
CA ALA A 325 17.87 -4.37 5.08
C ALA A 325 16.74 -5.17 4.42
N TRP A 326 16.75 -5.22 3.08
CA TRP A 326 15.95 -6.19 2.35
C TRP A 326 16.64 -7.55 2.35
N ALA A 327 15.83 -8.61 2.35
CA ALA A 327 16.33 -9.97 2.22
C ALA A 327 16.03 -10.53 0.83
N ILE A 328 16.93 -11.37 0.33
CA ILE A 328 16.75 -12.15 -0.91
C ILE A 328 17.10 -13.61 -0.65
N ARG A 329 16.73 -14.48 -1.58
CA ARG A 329 17.21 -15.88 -1.53
C ARG A 329 18.72 -15.92 -1.73
N GLN A 330 19.37 -16.83 -1.00
CA GLN A 330 20.75 -17.21 -1.30
C GLN A 330 20.89 -17.73 -2.74
N GLY A 331 22.03 -17.46 -3.37
CA GLY A 331 22.29 -17.88 -4.75
C GLY A 331 21.76 -16.93 -5.83
N ASN A 332 21.31 -15.72 -5.46
CA ASN A 332 20.90 -14.66 -6.39
C ASN A 332 21.86 -13.45 -6.37
N PRO A 333 23.15 -13.62 -6.72
CA PRO A 333 24.16 -12.56 -6.60
C PRO A 333 23.88 -11.35 -7.51
N GLN A 334 23.28 -11.51 -8.68
CA GLN A 334 23.02 -10.39 -9.58
C GLN A 334 21.91 -9.49 -9.04
N LEU A 335 20.84 -10.09 -8.49
CA LEU A 335 19.80 -9.34 -7.80
C LEU A 335 20.36 -8.63 -6.56
N LEU A 336 21.19 -9.31 -5.76
CA LEU A 336 21.83 -8.73 -4.59
C LEU A 336 22.64 -7.48 -4.94
N GLU A 337 23.49 -7.60 -5.95
CA GLU A 337 24.35 -6.52 -6.41
C GLU A 337 23.51 -5.34 -6.94
N SER A 338 22.48 -5.62 -7.74
CA SER A 338 21.57 -4.58 -8.23
C SER A 338 20.87 -3.81 -7.11
N LEU A 339 20.38 -4.52 -6.08
CA LEU A 339 19.75 -3.89 -4.92
C LEU A 339 20.77 -3.09 -4.10
N ASN A 340 21.99 -3.60 -3.93
CA ASN A 340 23.06 -2.93 -3.20
C ASN A 340 23.48 -1.62 -3.86
N GLN A 341 23.60 -1.59 -5.19
CA GLN A 341 23.89 -0.37 -5.94
C GLN A 341 22.82 0.71 -5.74
N PHE A 342 21.55 0.30 -5.71
CA PHE A 342 20.44 1.20 -5.39
C PHE A 342 20.52 1.70 -3.94
N VAL A 343 20.72 0.80 -2.97
CA VAL A 343 20.79 1.14 -1.54
C VAL A 343 21.94 2.10 -1.24
N ASP A 344 23.12 1.91 -1.84
CA ASP A 344 24.27 2.80 -1.64
C ASP A 344 23.96 4.26 -2.01
N LYS A 345 23.13 4.48 -3.03
CA LYS A 345 22.72 5.82 -3.49
C LYS A 345 21.53 6.39 -2.71
N ASN A 346 20.62 5.52 -2.22
CA ASN A 346 19.27 5.93 -1.81
C ASN A 346 18.91 5.60 -0.35
N ARG A 347 19.82 5.01 0.44
CA ARG A 347 19.62 4.75 1.89
C ARG A 347 19.41 6.02 2.73
N LYS A 348 18.97 5.86 3.98
CA LYS A 348 18.92 6.98 4.94
C LYS A 348 20.29 7.65 5.03
N GLY A 349 20.31 8.99 4.95
CA GLY A 349 21.52 9.79 4.77
C GLY A 349 21.65 10.39 3.35
N SER A 350 21.04 9.76 2.34
CA SER A 350 20.89 10.34 0.99
C SER A 350 19.71 11.32 0.91
N LEU A 351 19.62 12.09 -0.17
CA LEU A 351 18.47 13.00 -0.42
C LEU A 351 17.14 12.24 -0.45
N LEU A 352 17.03 11.22 -1.31
CA LEU A 352 15.80 10.43 -1.45
C LEU A 352 15.48 9.68 -0.15
N GLY A 353 16.48 9.01 0.43
CA GLY A 353 16.31 8.27 1.69
C GLY A 353 15.85 9.16 2.83
N ASN A 354 16.37 10.39 2.95
CA ASN A 354 15.94 11.34 3.98
C ASN A 354 14.51 11.87 3.73
N ILE A 355 14.11 12.08 2.48
CA ILE A 355 12.74 12.47 2.12
C ILE A 355 11.76 11.38 2.54
N LEU A 356 12.02 10.12 2.15
CA LEU A 356 11.16 8.99 2.50
C LEU A 356 11.17 8.69 4.00
N PHE A 357 12.35 8.72 4.64
CA PHE A 357 12.45 8.52 6.09
C PHE A 357 11.66 9.59 6.85
N THR A 358 11.76 10.86 6.43
CA THR A 358 10.98 11.94 7.04
C THR A 358 9.49 11.76 6.80
N ARG A 359 9.08 11.34 5.60
CA ARG A 359 7.68 11.12 5.23
C ARG A 359 7.01 10.05 6.10
N TYR A 360 7.71 8.96 6.41
CA TYR A 360 7.12 7.79 7.06
C TYR A 360 7.50 7.61 8.54
N TYR A 361 8.69 8.04 8.96
CA TYR A 361 9.18 7.87 10.34
C TYR A 361 9.36 9.17 11.12
N LYS A 362 8.97 10.33 10.57
CA LYS A 362 8.98 11.62 11.29
C LYS A 362 7.70 12.42 11.16
N LYS A 363 7.06 12.43 9.99
CA LYS A 363 5.80 13.15 9.75
C LYS A 363 4.62 12.19 9.94
N ASN A 364 3.62 12.63 10.69
CA ASN A 364 2.44 11.85 11.06
C ASN A 364 1.30 11.93 10.02
N ARG A 365 1.52 12.40 8.79
CA ARG A 365 0.40 12.64 7.84
C ARG A 365 -0.37 11.36 7.48
N TRP A 366 0.30 10.21 7.49
CA TRP A 366 -0.31 8.90 7.24
C TRP A 366 -0.68 8.16 8.53
N ILE A 367 0.02 8.54 9.61
CA ILE A 367 -0.29 8.19 10.99
C ILE A 367 -1.26 9.27 11.50
N THR A 368 -2.32 9.51 10.71
CA THR A 368 -3.52 10.21 11.14
C THR A 368 -4.57 9.14 11.24
N ASN A 369 -5.32 9.13 12.33
CA ASN A 369 -6.36 8.16 12.61
C ASN A 369 -7.24 7.90 11.36
N PRO A 370 -7.11 6.74 10.67
CA PRO A 370 -8.00 6.38 9.56
C PRO A 370 -9.45 6.14 10.02
N LEU A 371 -9.76 6.40 11.30
CA LEU A 371 -11.10 6.46 11.89
C LEU A 371 -11.80 7.82 11.73
N SER A 372 -11.33 8.72 10.86
CA SER A 372 -12.19 9.79 10.35
C SER A 372 -13.45 9.14 9.78
N ALA A 373 -14.59 9.31 10.46
CA ALA A 373 -15.84 8.63 10.09
C ALA A 373 -16.19 8.86 8.61
N LYS A 374 -15.86 10.06 8.10
CA LYS A 374 -16.03 10.47 6.71
C LYS A 374 -15.17 9.69 5.72
N ASP A 375 -13.90 9.44 6.04
CA ASP A 375 -13.00 8.69 5.15
C ASP A 375 -13.34 7.20 5.16
N GLN A 376 -13.74 6.66 6.31
CA GLN A 376 -14.26 5.30 6.40
C GLN A 376 -15.58 5.14 5.66
N GLU A 377 -16.50 6.10 5.78
CA GLU A 377 -17.77 6.08 5.09
C GLU A 377 -17.56 6.18 3.58
N ARG A 378 -16.68 7.07 3.12
CA ARG A 378 -16.31 7.15 1.70
C ARG A 378 -15.74 5.82 1.19
N LEU A 379 -14.82 5.20 1.94
CA LEU A 379 -14.22 3.91 1.55
C LEU A 379 -15.26 2.78 1.54
N ARG A 380 -16.14 2.72 2.55
CA ARG A 380 -17.26 1.76 2.61
C ARG A 380 -18.22 1.95 1.44
N ASN A 381 -18.60 3.19 1.15
CA ASN A 381 -19.50 3.53 0.05
C ASN A 381 -18.90 3.15 -1.29
N MET A 382 -17.63 3.49 -1.54
CA MET A 382 -16.93 3.09 -2.77
C MET A 382 -16.83 1.58 -2.92
N ARG A 383 -16.46 0.86 -1.84
CA ARG A 383 -16.44 -0.61 -1.84
C ARG A 383 -17.80 -1.17 -2.26
N ASN A 384 -18.88 -0.74 -1.61
CA ASN A 384 -20.22 -1.23 -1.90
C ASN A 384 -20.60 -1.00 -3.36
N LEU A 385 -20.28 0.18 -3.92
CA LEU A 385 -20.53 0.47 -5.33
C LEU A 385 -19.73 -0.46 -6.26
N PHE A 386 -18.44 -0.68 -5.99
CA PHE A 386 -17.63 -1.62 -6.78
C PHE A 386 -18.13 -3.07 -6.66
N GLU A 387 -18.58 -3.50 -5.48
CA GLU A 387 -19.15 -4.83 -5.26
C GLU A 387 -20.46 -5.00 -6.03
N VAL A 388 -21.40 -4.05 -5.91
CA VAL A 388 -22.69 -4.06 -6.60
C VAL A 388 -22.52 -4.07 -8.11
N TYR A 389 -21.72 -3.15 -8.66
CA TYR A 389 -21.54 -3.06 -10.11
C TYR A 389 -20.59 -4.13 -10.65
N GLY A 390 -19.61 -4.58 -9.86
CA GLY A 390 -18.81 -5.75 -10.18
C GLY A 390 -19.68 -7.00 -10.34
N GLN A 391 -20.53 -7.28 -9.35
CA GLN A 391 -21.47 -8.40 -9.41
C GLN A 391 -22.45 -8.27 -10.59
N LYS A 392 -23.06 -7.09 -10.76
CA LYS A 392 -24.03 -6.82 -11.84
C LYS A 392 -23.47 -7.10 -13.23
N TYR A 393 -22.19 -6.83 -13.44
CA TYR A 393 -21.53 -6.97 -14.73
C TYR A 393 -20.56 -8.14 -14.81
N GLY A 394 -20.56 -9.06 -13.82
CA GLY A 394 -19.66 -10.21 -13.81
C GLY A 394 -18.17 -9.82 -13.88
N ILE A 395 -17.77 -8.75 -13.19
CA ILE A 395 -16.38 -8.31 -13.05
C ILE A 395 -16.01 -8.41 -11.57
N ASP A 396 -14.89 -9.06 -11.23
CA ASP A 396 -14.38 -9.05 -9.86
C ASP A 396 -14.23 -7.59 -9.40
N TRP A 397 -14.88 -7.21 -8.31
CA TRP A 397 -14.91 -5.82 -7.85
C TRP A 397 -13.51 -5.26 -7.57
N LEU A 398 -12.54 -6.11 -7.22
CA LEU A 398 -11.14 -5.70 -7.05
C LEU A 398 -10.45 -5.33 -8.37
N LYS A 399 -10.89 -5.89 -9.50
CA LYS A 399 -10.45 -5.48 -10.84
C LYS A 399 -10.94 -4.06 -11.16
N LEU A 400 -12.17 -3.73 -10.78
CA LEU A 400 -12.71 -2.36 -10.91
C LEU A 400 -11.97 -1.36 -10.01
N VAL A 401 -11.69 -1.74 -8.76
CA VAL A 401 -10.88 -0.90 -7.84
C VAL A 401 -9.49 -0.66 -8.41
N ALA A 402 -8.83 -1.70 -8.94
CA ALA A 402 -7.51 -1.59 -9.56
C ALA A 402 -7.49 -0.65 -10.77
N GLN A 403 -8.53 -0.72 -11.61
CA GLN A 403 -8.72 0.21 -12.71
C GLN A 403 -8.93 1.65 -12.22
N ALA A 404 -9.88 1.87 -11.32
CA ALA A 404 -10.15 3.17 -10.73
C ALA A 404 -8.92 3.80 -10.05
N TYR A 405 -8.06 2.97 -9.46
CA TYR A 405 -6.80 3.44 -8.91
C TYR A 405 -5.81 3.89 -9.99
N GLN A 406 -5.69 3.15 -11.09
CA GLN A 406 -4.88 3.57 -12.24
C GLN A 406 -5.40 4.85 -12.89
N GLU A 407 -6.72 5.06 -12.89
CA GLU A 407 -7.37 6.20 -13.55
C GLU A 407 -7.25 7.51 -12.78
N SER A 408 -7.77 7.57 -11.56
CA SER A 408 -7.82 8.82 -10.78
C SER A 408 -7.22 8.70 -9.41
N ARG A 409 -6.68 7.52 -9.07
CA ARG A 409 -6.38 7.15 -7.70
C ARG A 409 -7.64 7.29 -6.83
N LEU A 410 -8.75 6.68 -7.25
CA LEU A 410 -9.99 6.63 -6.44
C LEU A 410 -10.54 8.02 -6.04
N ASP A 411 -10.25 9.04 -6.83
CA ASP A 411 -10.65 10.42 -6.60
C ASP A 411 -11.74 10.85 -7.59
N GLN A 412 -12.93 11.14 -7.05
CA GLN A 412 -14.08 11.61 -7.85
C GLN A 412 -13.93 13.06 -8.31
N SER A 413 -13.04 13.84 -7.70
CA SER A 413 -12.86 15.26 -8.04
C SER A 413 -11.97 15.48 -9.27
N VAL A 414 -11.34 14.43 -9.79
CA VAL A 414 -10.38 14.54 -10.90
C VAL A 414 -11.10 14.75 -12.23
N VAL A 415 -10.67 15.78 -12.95
CA VAL A 415 -11.02 16.02 -14.35
C VAL A 415 -9.73 16.08 -15.16
N SER A 416 -9.59 15.22 -16.17
CA SER A 416 -8.42 15.20 -17.03
C SER A 416 -8.41 16.37 -18.01
N THR A 417 -7.24 16.65 -18.60
CA THR A 417 -7.12 17.64 -19.69
C THR A 417 -7.96 17.28 -20.92
N ALA A 418 -8.28 16.00 -21.11
CA ALA A 418 -9.15 15.51 -22.17
C ALA A 418 -10.64 15.56 -21.81
N GLY A 419 -10.99 15.99 -20.59
CA GLY A 419 -12.37 16.08 -20.11
C GLY A 419 -12.93 14.77 -19.55
N ALA A 420 -12.08 13.79 -19.23
CA ALA A 420 -12.50 12.58 -18.53
C ALA A 420 -12.78 12.91 -17.06
N VAL A 421 -13.86 12.36 -16.50
CA VAL A 421 -14.39 12.75 -15.19
C VAL A 421 -14.34 11.60 -14.20
N GLY A 422 -13.95 11.91 -12.96
CA GLY A 422 -14.25 11.11 -11.77
C GLY A 422 -13.40 9.86 -11.59
N VAL A 423 -13.86 8.99 -10.69
CA VAL A 423 -13.15 7.79 -10.21
C VAL A 423 -12.70 6.84 -11.33
N MET A 424 -13.51 6.68 -12.37
CA MET A 424 -13.26 5.80 -13.51
C MET A 424 -12.71 6.54 -14.73
N GLN A 425 -12.52 7.87 -14.64
CA GLN A 425 -12.08 8.74 -15.74
C GLN A 425 -12.83 8.46 -17.06
N LEU A 426 -14.16 8.58 -17.04
CA LEU A 426 -14.99 8.46 -18.24
C LEU A 426 -15.17 9.80 -18.94
N LEU A 427 -15.12 9.79 -20.27
CA LEU A 427 -15.61 10.92 -21.06
C LEU A 427 -17.14 10.97 -20.95
N PRO A 428 -17.76 12.16 -20.80
CA PRO A 428 -19.22 12.30 -20.81
C PRO A 428 -19.87 11.69 -22.06
N SER A 429 -19.22 11.79 -23.22
CA SER A 429 -19.69 11.18 -24.46
C SER A 429 -19.67 9.64 -24.44
N THR A 430 -18.68 9.03 -23.77
CA THR A 430 -18.63 7.57 -23.58
C THR A 430 -19.73 7.11 -22.64
N ALA A 431 -20.01 7.87 -21.58
CA ALA A 431 -21.06 7.54 -20.63
C ALA A 431 -22.47 7.68 -21.23
N ALA A 432 -22.67 8.70 -22.08
CA ALA A 432 -23.93 8.93 -22.79
C ALA A 432 -24.15 8.02 -24.02
N ASP A 433 -23.13 7.32 -24.50
CA ASP A 433 -23.28 6.39 -25.62
C ASP A 433 -24.32 5.31 -25.29
N LYS A 434 -25.13 4.91 -26.27
CA LYS A 434 -26.25 3.97 -26.08
C LYS A 434 -25.85 2.62 -25.45
N ASN A 435 -24.60 2.21 -25.56
CA ASN A 435 -24.11 0.98 -24.94
C ASN A 435 -23.88 1.15 -23.43
N VAL A 436 -23.68 2.38 -22.93
CA VAL A 436 -23.54 2.73 -21.52
C VAL A 436 -24.82 3.40 -21.00
N GLY A 437 -25.28 4.49 -21.62
CA GLY A 437 -26.57 5.13 -21.35
C GLY A 437 -26.71 5.71 -19.94
N ILE A 438 -25.65 6.34 -19.43
CA ILE A 438 -25.60 7.00 -18.11
C ILE A 438 -25.00 8.40 -18.33
N ASP A 439 -25.85 9.38 -18.61
CA ASP A 439 -25.41 10.70 -19.08
C ASP A 439 -24.72 11.53 -17.98
N ASP A 440 -25.21 11.46 -16.74
CA ASP A 440 -24.65 12.19 -15.59
C ASP A 440 -23.68 11.31 -14.79
N ILE A 441 -22.38 11.53 -14.99
CA ILE A 441 -21.28 10.86 -14.26
C ILE A 441 -20.60 11.75 -13.21
N SER A 442 -21.26 12.84 -12.79
CA SER A 442 -20.74 13.75 -11.77
C SER A 442 -20.74 13.12 -10.37
N SER A 443 -21.72 12.24 -10.10
CA SER A 443 -21.78 11.45 -8.86
C SER A 443 -20.84 10.26 -8.90
N ILE A 444 -20.32 9.88 -7.73
CA ILE A 444 -19.41 8.73 -7.60
C ILE A 444 -20.07 7.42 -8.02
N GLU A 445 -21.36 7.24 -7.71
CA GLU A 445 -22.12 6.06 -8.07
C GLU A 445 -22.28 5.95 -9.59
N ASN A 446 -22.78 6.99 -10.25
CA ASN A 446 -22.98 6.94 -11.69
C ASN A 446 -21.65 6.79 -12.44
N ASN A 447 -20.57 7.39 -11.94
CA ASN A 447 -19.25 7.25 -12.51
C ASN A 447 -18.73 5.80 -12.43
N ILE A 448 -18.83 5.16 -11.26
CA ILE A 448 -18.45 3.74 -11.07
C ILE A 448 -19.35 2.82 -11.90
N HIS A 449 -20.66 3.06 -11.90
CA HIS A 449 -21.64 2.30 -12.68
C HIS A 449 -21.33 2.35 -14.17
N ALA A 450 -21.15 3.56 -14.72
CA ALA A 450 -20.84 3.76 -16.12
C ALA A 450 -19.50 3.12 -16.49
N GLY A 451 -18.48 3.23 -15.64
CA GLY A 451 -17.17 2.62 -15.87
C GLY A 451 -17.24 1.10 -15.92
N ALA A 452 -17.94 0.49 -14.95
CA ALA A 452 -18.14 -0.96 -14.91
C ALA A 452 -18.96 -1.46 -16.10
N LYS A 453 -20.03 -0.75 -16.47
CA LYS A 453 -20.86 -1.09 -17.63
C LYS A 453 -20.08 -0.97 -18.94
N TYR A 454 -19.30 0.09 -19.12
CA TYR A 454 -18.47 0.26 -20.31
C TYR A 454 -17.40 -0.83 -20.41
N MET A 455 -16.78 -1.19 -19.29
CA MET A 455 -15.83 -2.32 -19.25
C MET A 455 -16.48 -3.65 -19.65
N ALA A 456 -17.68 -3.93 -19.14
CA ALA A 456 -18.44 -5.13 -19.51
C ALA A 456 -18.75 -5.13 -21.01
N PHE A 457 -19.23 -4.01 -21.54
CA PHE A 457 -19.45 -3.82 -22.97
C PHE A 457 -18.18 -4.09 -23.79
N LEU A 458 -17.03 -3.55 -23.40
CA LEU A 458 -15.77 -3.81 -24.11
C LEU A 458 -15.43 -5.30 -24.14
N ARG A 459 -15.55 -5.98 -22.99
CA ARG A 459 -15.25 -7.41 -22.84
C ARG A 459 -16.24 -8.32 -23.61
N GLU A 460 -17.51 -7.94 -23.66
CA GLU A 460 -18.60 -8.77 -24.20
C GLU A 460 -18.95 -8.44 -25.65
N HIS A 461 -18.59 -7.27 -26.15
CA HIS A 461 -18.87 -6.89 -27.53
C HIS A 461 -17.64 -7.04 -28.45
N TYR A 462 -16.43 -6.77 -27.94
CA TYR A 462 -15.22 -6.78 -28.77
C TYR A 462 -14.34 -8.02 -28.59
N PHE A 463 -14.52 -8.75 -27.48
CA PHE A 463 -13.71 -9.90 -27.11
C PHE A 463 -14.58 -11.06 -26.62
N ASP A 464 -15.68 -11.35 -27.32
CA ASP A 464 -16.67 -12.39 -26.98
C ASP A 464 -16.31 -13.81 -27.39
N ASP A 465 -15.26 -13.96 -28.21
CA ASP A 465 -14.78 -15.24 -28.67
C ASP A 465 -14.47 -16.18 -27.48
N PRO A 466 -15.13 -17.35 -27.38
CA PRO A 466 -14.96 -18.29 -26.27
C PRO A 466 -13.58 -18.95 -26.25
N GLN A 467 -12.78 -18.83 -27.32
CA GLN A 467 -11.40 -19.31 -27.33
C GLN A 467 -10.44 -18.39 -26.57
N ILE A 468 -10.82 -17.13 -26.35
CA ILE A 468 -10.01 -16.19 -25.58
C ILE A 468 -10.21 -16.48 -24.09
N ASP A 469 -9.11 -16.79 -23.41
CA ASP A 469 -9.08 -16.99 -21.97
C ASP A 469 -9.73 -15.78 -21.24
N PRO A 470 -10.60 -16.02 -20.25
CA PRO A 470 -11.33 -14.95 -19.55
C PRO A 470 -10.45 -13.86 -18.93
N ALA A 471 -9.26 -14.19 -18.46
CA ALA A 471 -8.31 -13.19 -17.96
C ALA A 471 -7.75 -12.34 -19.11
N ALA A 472 -7.41 -12.98 -20.24
CA ALA A 472 -6.99 -12.26 -21.45
C ALA A 472 -8.10 -11.38 -22.03
N ARG A 473 -9.37 -11.80 -21.97
CA ARG A 473 -10.53 -10.96 -22.35
C ARG A 473 -10.57 -9.67 -21.52
N MET A 474 -10.28 -9.77 -20.22
CA MET A 474 -10.22 -8.60 -19.35
C MET A 474 -9.04 -7.69 -19.69
N ASP A 475 -7.86 -8.25 -19.98
CA ASP A 475 -6.69 -7.48 -20.40
C ASP A 475 -6.96 -6.69 -21.69
N PHE A 476 -7.60 -7.33 -22.67
CA PHE A 476 -8.01 -6.65 -23.91
C PHE A 476 -9.07 -5.59 -23.68
N ALA A 477 -10.01 -5.81 -22.75
CA ALA A 477 -10.99 -4.81 -22.37
C ALA A 477 -10.31 -3.59 -21.72
N TRP A 478 -9.36 -3.77 -20.81
CA TRP A 478 -8.58 -2.67 -20.23
C TRP A 478 -7.76 -1.93 -21.29
N ALA A 479 -7.10 -2.67 -22.19
CA ALA A 479 -6.37 -2.05 -23.29
C ALA A 479 -7.30 -1.20 -24.18
N SER A 480 -8.53 -1.68 -24.39
CA SER A 480 -9.54 -1.00 -25.20
C SER A 480 -10.16 0.20 -24.49
N TYR A 481 -10.25 0.17 -23.16
CA TYR A 481 -10.70 1.29 -22.36
C TYR A 481 -9.74 2.48 -22.52
N ASN A 482 -8.43 2.23 -22.49
CA ASN A 482 -7.40 3.25 -22.66
C ASN A 482 -7.19 3.67 -24.13
N ALA A 483 -7.14 2.73 -25.08
CA ALA A 483 -6.69 2.99 -26.45
C ALA A 483 -7.80 2.94 -27.52
N GLY A 484 -8.99 2.50 -27.15
CA GLY A 484 -10.12 2.25 -28.05
C GLY A 484 -10.13 0.81 -28.63
N PRO A 485 -11.29 0.15 -28.67
CA PRO A 485 -11.39 -1.28 -29.00
C PRO A 485 -11.02 -1.63 -30.44
N ASN A 486 -11.37 -0.78 -31.41
CA ASN A 486 -11.02 -1.00 -32.82
C ASN A 486 -9.50 -0.98 -33.04
N ARG A 487 -8.78 -0.18 -32.25
CA ARG A 487 -7.33 -0.13 -32.29
C ARG A 487 -6.74 -1.44 -31.76
N ILE A 488 -7.22 -1.93 -30.61
CA ILE A 488 -6.76 -3.19 -30.02
C ILE A 488 -7.04 -4.38 -30.95
N ARG A 489 -8.21 -4.45 -31.61
CA ARG A 489 -8.50 -5.51 -32.59
C ARG A 489 -7.54 -5.53 -33.77
N ARG A 490 -7.12 -4.36 -34.27
CA ARG A 490 -6.08 -4.28 -35.32
C ARG A 490 -4.74 -4.77 -34.82
N LEU A 491 -4.36 -4.45 -33.58
CA LEU A 491 -3.12 -4.93 -32.97
C LEU A 491 -3.12 -6.45 -32.78
N ARG A 492 -4.27 -7.06 -32.42
CA ARG A 492 -4.43 -8.53 -32.39
C ARG A 492 -4.21 -9.15 -33.78
N SER A 493 -4.80 -8.56 -34.82
CA SER A 493 -4.63 -9.04 -36.20
C SER A 493 -3.16 -8.98 -36.62
N LEU A 494 -2.48 -7.87 -36.31
CA LEU A 494 -1.06 -7.69 -36.58
C LEU A 494 -0.17 -8.66 -35.77
N ALA A 495 -0.53 -8.93 -34.52
CA ALA A 495 0.18 -9.90 -33.68
C ALA A 495 0.16 -11.29 -34.34
N LYS A 496 -1.00 -11.72 -34.83
CA LYS A 496 -1.17 -12.97 -35.59
C LYS A 496 -0.29 -13.00 -36.85
N GLU A 497 -0.30 -11.92 -37.64
CA GLU A 497 0.53 -11.81 -38.86
C GLU A 497 2.03 -11.94 -38.56
N ARG A 498 2.46 -11.55 -37.35
CA ARG A 498 3.85 -11.60 -36.91
C ARG A 498 4.18 -12.82 -36.05
N GLY A 499 3.30 -13.82 -36.00
CA GLY A 499 3.53 -15.08 -35.31
C GLY A 499 3.40 -15.01 -33.78
N PHE A 500 2.85 -13.94 -33.23
CA PHE A 500 2.44 -13.86 -31.82
C PHE A 500 1.03 -14.41 -31.64
N ASP A 501 0.70 -14.83 -30.42
CA ASP A 501 -0.63 -15.29 -30.06
C ASP A 501 -1.61 -14.10 -29.96
N PRO A 502 -2.61 -13.99 -30.86
CA PRO A 502 -3.55 -12.86 -30.85
C PRO A 502 -4.55 -12.89 -29.70
N ASP A 503 -4.62 -14.00 -28.95
CA ASP A 503 -5.58 -14.22 -27.86
C ASP A 503 -4.95 -14.07 -26.48
N ARG A 504 -3.67 -13.65 -26.45
CA ARG A 504 -2.95 -13.32 -25.22
C ARG A 504 -2.47 -11.88 -25.25
N TRP A 505 -2.65 -11.15 -24.15
CA TRP A 505 -2.13 -9.80 -24.04
C TRP A 505 -0.62 -9.79 -23.76
N PHE A 506 -0.23 -10.32 -22.60
CA PHE A 506 1.17 -10.31 -22.14
C PHE A 506 2.07 -11.18 -23.01
N GLY A 507 3.25 -10.66 -23.34
CA GLY A 507 4.25 -11.29 -24.21
C GLY A 507 3.84 -11.43 -25.68
N ASN A 508 2.65 -10.95 -26.05
CA ASN A 508 2.09 -11.16 -27.39
C ASN A 508 1.52 -9.84 -27.95
N VAL A 509 0.22 -9.57 -27.77
CA VAL A 509 -0.41 -8.37 -28.35
C VAL A 509 0.15 -7.07 -27.75
N GLU A 510 0.63 -7.10 -26.51
CA GLU A 510 1.29 -5.93 -25.89
C GLU A 510 2.56 -5.50 -26.64
N VAL A 511 3.24 -6.42 -27.34
CA VAL A 511 4.42 -6.11 -28.18
C VAL A 511 4.02 -5.22 -29.35
N MET A 512 2.88 -5.55 -30.00
CA MET A 512 2.35 -4.73 -31.09
C MET A 512 1.83 -3.38 -30.58
N ALA A 513 1.21 -3.38 -29.39
CA ALA A 513 0.75 -2.15 -28.76
C ALA A 513 1.92 -1.19 -28.49
N ALA A 514 2.99 -1.68 -27.85
CA ALA A 514 4.19 -0.91 -27.58
C ALA A 514 4.80 -0.32 -28.87
N GLU A 515 4.91 -1.11 -29.94
CA GLU A 515 5.49 -0.66 -31.21
C GLU A 515 4.60 0.37 -31.93
N LYS A 516 3.28 0.14 -32.00
CA LYS A 516 2.39 0.90 -32.90
C LYS A 516 1.72 2.09 -32.25
N ILE A 517 1.41 2.01 -30.97
CA ILE A 517 0.59 3.00 -30.27
C ILE A 517 1.28 3.55 -29.02
N GLY A 518 2.53 3.14 -28.80
CA GLY A 518 3.29 3.50 -27.61
C GLY A 518 2.83 2.72 -26.38
N ARG A 519 3.36 3.12 -25.22
CA ARG A 519 3.28 2.29 -24.02
C ARG A 519 2.24 2.63 -23.01
N GLU A 520 1.55 3.75 -23.18
CA GLU A 520 0.51 4.19 -22.27
C GLU A 520 -0.46 3.04 -21.97
N THR A 521 -0.95 2.37 -23.02
CA THR A 521 -1.87 1.23 -22.91
C THR A 521 -1.25 -0.01 -22.29
N VAL A 522 0.01 -0.31 -22.62
CA VAL A 522 0.72 -1.47 -22.06
C VAL A 522 0.98 -1.28 -20.57
N ASP A 523 1.45 -0.11 -20.17
CA ASP A 523 1.65 0.25 -18.77
C ASP A 523 0.32 0.30 -18.01
N TYR A 524 -0.74 0.82 -18.65
CA TYR A 524 -2.09 0.84 -18.09
C TYR A 524 -2.57 -0.56 -17.69
N VAL A 525 -2.60 -1.51 -18.63
CA VAL A 525 -3.05 -2.89 -18.35
C VAL A 525 -2.16 -3.57 -17.31
N ARG A 526 -0.84 -3.38 -17.41
CA ARG A 526 0.13 -4.01 -16.50
C ARG A 526 0.01 -3.47 -15.07
N ASN A 527 -0.18 -2.16 -14.92
CA ASN A 527 -0.36 -1.53 -13.61
C ASN A 527 -1.67 -1.98 -12.95
N ILE A 528 -2.77 -2.02 -13.69
CA ILE A 528 -4.06 -2.50 -13.17
C ILE A 528 -3.92 -3.94 -12.67
N ASN A 529 -3.32 -4.82 -13.46
CA ASN A 529 -3.06 -6.19 -13.05
C ASN A 529 -2.20 -6.26 -11.77
N LYS A 530 -1.13 -5.46 -11.66
CA LYS A 530 -0.30 -5.35 -10.45
C LYS A 530 -1.12 -4.94 -9.23
N TYR A 531 -1.98 -3.93 -9.35
CA TYR A 531 -2.83 -3.47 -8.26
C TYR A 531 -3.87 -4.52 -7.87
N PHE A 532 -4.50 -5.14 -8.86
CA PHE A 532 -5.46 -6.21 -8.65
C PHE A 532 -4.84 -7.38 -7.87
N VAL A 533 -3.65 -7.85 -8.25
CA VAL A 533 -2.93 -8.91 -7.52
C VAL A 533 -2.66 -8.47 -6.07
N ALA A 534 -2.16 -7.26 -5.87
CA ALA A 534 -1.88 -6.74 -4.53
C ALA A 534 -3.16 -6.68 -3.66
N TYR A 535 -4.28 -6.21 -4.22
CA TYR A 535 -5.55 -6.18 -3.50
C TYR A 535 -6.10 -7.57 -3.22
N LYS A 536 -6.11 -8.47 -4.23
CA LYS A 536 -6.63 -9.82 -4.07
C LYS A 536 -5.86 -10.58 -2.99
N MET A 537 -4.53 -10.46 -3.00
CA MET A 537 -3.68 -11.07 -1.97
C MET A 537 -3.96 -10.47 -0.60
N TYR A 538 -4.07 -9.14 -0.50
CA TYR A 538 -4.42 -8.48 0.77
C TYR A 538 -5.78 -8.94 1.30
N PHE A 539 -6.87 -8.82 0.53
CA PHE A 539 -8.21 -9.15 1.01
C PHE A 539 -8.39 -10.64 1.29
N ASN A 540 -7.72 -11.52 0.56
CA ASN A 540 -7.71 -12.96 0.88
C ASN A 540 -7.01 -13.24 2.22
N THR A 541 -5.91 -12.54 2.56
CA THR A 541 -5.24 -12.71 3.87
C THR A 541 -6.07 -12.21 5.05
N GLN A 542 -7.04 -11.32 4.82
CA GLN A 542 -7.92 -10.79 5.85
C GLN A 542 -9.16 -11.68 6.11
N GLN A 543 -9.53 -12.55 5.17
CA GLN A 543 -10.76 -13.36 5.20
C GLN A 543 -10.58 -14.81 5.71
N LEU A 544 -9.43 -15.18 6.26
CA LEU A 544 -9.18 -16.52 6.84
C LEU A 544 -9.23 -16.53 8.36
#